data_AF-A0AAN6MPB5-F1
#
_entry.id   AF-A0AAN6MPB5-F1
#
_cell.length_a   1.000
_cell.length_b   1.000
_cell.length_c   1.000
_cell.angle_alpha   90.00
_cell.angle_beta   90.00
_cell.angle_gamma   90.00
#
_symmetry.space_group_name_H-M   'P 1'
#
loop_
_entity.id
_entity.type
_entity.pdbx_description
1 polymer ?
#
loop_
_entity_poly.entity_id
_entity_poly.type
_entity_poly.pdbx_seq_one_letter_code
_entity_poly.pdbx_strand_id
1 'polypeptide(L)'
;MAAPKENTRSNNDHDEDYDDIPLQHQRYFGAGLHKRPISFVSASTGSSQLQSVNNTTPKLSPPQDISDIYLNLVLPKTPQPSPPPPSESQPDAPPCPICNLPLQAPSSPTHPPSQCPTPHTQSLAHQLSLPHSHPPSSLDRTRMGLSYLSSHGWDPDARRGLGAAEQGIAFPVKARLKDDNRGVGMPVSVSKKGDEKGRGREKEKLLDAGKVRKLVKEEGRRRERVWEELFGDGRVEKYLGKGAGGGGS
;
A
#
# COMPACT_ATOMS: atom_id res chain seq x y z
N MET A 1 24.73 -58.86 34.42
CA MET A 1 23.32 -58.87 34.02
C MET A 1 22.90 -57.43 33.72
N ALA A 2 22.85 -57.07 32.44
CA ALA A 2 22.39 -55.76 31.99
C ALA A 2 20.99 -55.95 31.37
N ALA A 3 20.00 -55.23 31.90
CA ALA A 3 18.65 -55.18 31.33
C ALA A 3 18.56 -53.98 30.37
N PRO A 4 17.99 -54.15 29.16
CA PRO A 4 17.88 -53.06 28.20
C PRO A 4 16.78 -52.07 28.60
N LYS A 5 17.08 -50.77 28.46
CA LYS A 5 16.09 -49.69 28.56
C LYS A 5 15.29 -49.66 27.27
N GLU A 6 14.02 -50.00 27.35
CA GLU A 6 13.07 -49.86 26.25
C GLU A 6 12.88 -48.37 25.94
N ASN A 7 13.30 -47.99 24.74
CA ASN A 7 13.13 -46.66 24.17
C ASN A 7 11.69 -46.57 23.62
N THR A 8 10.75 -46.14 24.45
CA THR A 8 9.42 -45.76 23.98
C THR A 8 9.54 -44.49 23.15
N ARG A 9 9.74 -44.64 21.84
CA ARG A 9 9.35 -43.63 20.86
C ARG A 9 7.83 -43.46 21.00
N SER A 10 7.41 -42.41 21.70
CA SER A 10 6.04 -41.93 21.62
C SER A 10 5.83 -41.47 20.18
N ASN A 11 5.20 -42.33 19.37
CA ASN A 11 4.72 -41.94 18.05
C ASN A 11 3.68 -40.83 18.26
N ASN A 12 3.85 -39.78 17.48
CA ASN A 12 3.03 -38.59 17.51
C ASN A 12 1.74 -38.87 16.72
N ASP A 13 0.78 -39.55 17.35
CA ASP A 13 -0.55 -39.87 16.78
C ASP A 13 -1.58 -38.79 17.16
N HIS A 14 -1.34 -37.51 16.83
CA HIS A 14 -2.25 -36.42 17.21
C HIS A 14 -2.58 -35.38 16.12
N ASP A 15 -2.31 -35.67 14.85
CA ASP A 15 -2.58 -34.73 13.76
C ASP A 15 -3.81 -35.08 12.90
N GLU A 16 -4.45 -36.25 13.09
CA GLU A 16 -5.60 -36.67 12.26
C GLU A 16 -6.95 -36.09 12.72
N ASP A 17 -7.10 -35.71 14.00
CA ASP A 17 -8.36 -35.21 14.55
C ASP A 17 -8.53 -33.68 14.42
N TYR A 18 -7.55 -32.93 13.90
CA TYR A 18 -7.61 -31.46 13.90
C TYR A 18 -8.54 -30.89 12.82
N ASP A 19 -8.68 -31.59 11.69
CA ASP A 19 -9.49 -31.15 10.54
C ASP A 19 -10.98 -31.52 10.67
N ASP A 20 -11.33 -32.44 11.58
CA ASP A 20 -12.71 -32.88 11.84
C ASP A 20 -13.44 -32.06 12.92
N ILE A 21 -12.78 -31.06 13.51
CA ILE A 21 -13.36 -30.21 14.54
C ILE A 21 -14.18 -29.08 13.88
N PRO A 22 -15.48 -28.93 14.16
CA PRO A 22 -16.27 -27.81 13.66
C PRO A 22 -15.62 -26.47 14.00
N LEU A 23 -15.66 -25.50 13.07
CA LEU A 23 -15.00 -24.17 13.21
C LEU A 23 -15.23 -23.48 14.56
N GLN A 24 -16.37 -23.71 15.20
CA GLN A 24 -16.74 -23.14 16.50
C GLN A 24 -15.93 -23.71 17.68
N HIS A 25 -15.40 -24.93 17.55
CA HIS A 25 -14.60 -25.63 18.57
C HIS A 25 -13.11 -25.63 18.23
N GLN A 26 -12.72 -25.11 17.07
CA GLN A 26 -11.32 -25.00 16.67
C GLN A 26 -10.63 -23.91 17.50
N ARG A 27 -9.46 -24.24 18.04
CA ARG A 27 -8.67 -23.27 18.81
C ARG A 27 -8.21 -22.13 17.89
N TYR A 28 -8.35 -20.89 18.35
CA TYR A 28 -7.88 -19.74 17.59
C TYR A 28 -6.36 -19.81 17.36
N PHE A 29 -5.91 -19.26 16.22
CA PHE A 29 -4.51 -19.25 15.85
C PHE A 29 -3.63 -18.65 16.97
N GLY A 30 -2.65 -19.42 17.45
CA GLY A 30 -1.76 -19.03 18.55
C GLY A 30 -2.20 -19.50 19.95
N ALA A 31 -3.33 -20.20 20.07
CA ALA A 31 -3.70 -20.93 21.28
C ALA A 31 -2.77 -22.15 21.47
N GLY A 32 -1.78 -22.01 22.35
CA GLY A 32 -0.77 -23.05 22.63
C GLY A 32 0.67 -22.60 22.42
N LEU A 33 0.91 -21.46 21.76
CA LEU A 33 2.24 -20.85 21.76
C LEU A 33 2.46 -20.11 23.09
N HIS A 34 3.41 -20.58 23.89
CA HIS A 34 3.89 -19.86 25.06
C HIS A 34 4.51 -18.53 24.62
N LYS A 35 3.81 -17.42 24.85
CA LYS A 35 4.32 -16.07 24.59
C LYS A 35 5.31 -15.70 25.69
N ARG A 36 6.62 -15.81 25.42
CA ARG A 36 7.63 -15.17 26.27
C ARG A 36 7.47 -13.65 26.11
N PRO A 37 7.27 -12.87 27.19
CA PRO A 37 7.18 -11.43 27.09
C PRO A 37 8.52 -10.86 26.62
N ILE A 38 8.47 -9.97 25.62
CA ILE A 38 9.65 -9.23 25.16
C ILE A 38 9.82 -8.03 26.10
N SER A 39 10.98 -7.90 26.74
CA SER A 39 11.32 -6.70 27.50
C SER A 39 11.71 -5.58 26.55
N PHE A 40 10.87 -4.55 26.45
CA PHE A 40 11.24 -3.33 25.76
C PHE A 40 12.25 -2.57 26.63
N VAL A 41 13.50 -2.51 26.17
CA VAL A 41 14.53 -1.67 26.80
C VAL A 41 14.50 -0.30 26.14
N SER A 42 14.41 0.75 26.96
CA SER A 42 14.50 2.14 26.47
C SER A 42 15.84 2.38 25.77
N ALA A 43 15.82 3.10 24.64
CA ALA A 43 17.03 3.43 23.88
C ALA A 43 18.10 4.18 24.70
N SER A 44 17.71 4.76 25.84
CA SER A 44 18.59 5.47 26.75
C SER A 44 19.46 4.57 27.64
N THR A 45 19.16 3.27 27.79
CA THR A 45 19.91 2.37 28.70
C THR A 45 21.00 1.55 27.97
N GLY A 46 21.19 1.75 26.66
CA GLY A 46 22.09 0.97 25.82
C GLY A 46 23.02 1.81 24.95
N SER A 47 23.51 2.96 25.43
CA SER A 47 24.34 3.89 24.65
C SER A 47 25.74 3.38 24.28
N SER A 48 26.12 2.16 24.68
CA SER A 48 27.49 1.65 24.45
C SER A 48 27.63 0.61 23.34
N GLN A 49 26.57 0.21 22.62
CA GLN A 49 26.73 -0.86 21.62
C GLN A 49 25.84 -0.77 20.37
N LEU A 50 25.51 0.44 19.92
CA LEU A 50 25.03 0.66 18.55
C LEU A 50 25.82 1.83 17.96
N GLN A 51 26.94 1.52 17.30
CA GLN A 51 27.68 2.50 16.52
C GLN A 51 26.87 2.80 15.25
N SER A 52 26.04 3.84 15.32
CA SER A 52 25.61 4.57 14.14
C SER A 52 26.86 5.21 13.53
N VAL A 53 27.08 5.00 12.24
CA VAL A 53 28.22 5.55 11.49
C VAL A 53 28.32 7.06 11.70
N ASN A 54 29.43 7.48 12.29
CA ASN A 54 29.72 8.87 12.61
C ASN A 54 30.00 9.67 11.34
N ASN A 55 29.23 10.72 11.10
CA ASN A 55 29.64 11.80 10.21
C ASN A 55 30.71 12.64 10.90
N THR A 56 31.94 12.47 10.44
CA THR A 56 33.10 13.28 10.77
C THR A 56 32.90 14.72 10.30
N THR A 57 32.82 15.68 11.23
CA THR A 57 33.35 17.06 11.05
C THR A 57 33.41 17.82 12.39
N PRO A 58 34.36 18.76 12.55
CA PRO A 58 34.89 19.15 13.84
C PRO A 58 34.02 20.16 14.59
N LYS A 59 34.02 20.00 15.91
CA LYS A 59 33.58 20.95 16.93
C LYS A 59 34.21 22.32 16.71
N LEU A 60 33.46 23.27 16.14
CA LEU A 60 33.74 24.71 16.24
C LEU A 60 32.41 25.48 16.15
N SER A 61 32.10 26.26 17.20
CA SER A 61 30.90 27.08 17.43
C SER A 61 29.57 26.33 17.75
N PRO A 62 28.68 26.90 18.59
CA PRO A 62 27.39 26.28 18.94
C PRO A 62 26.55 26.01 17.68
N PRO A 63 25.68 24.97 17.67
CA PRO A 63 24.88 24.65 16.52
C PRO A 63 23.95 25.83 16.21
N GLN A 64 24.24 26.58 15.15
CA GLN A 64 23.26 27.49 14.58
C GLN A 64 22.10 26.64 14.08
N ASP A 65 20.89 27.00 14.50
CA ASP A 65 19.68 26.32 14.05
C ASP A 65 19.63 26.41 12.53
N ILE A 66 19.30 25.31 11.89
CA ILE A 66 19.22 25.20 10.43
C ILE A 66 18.22 26.23 9.88
N SER A 67 17.20 26.58 10.68
CA SER A 67 16.26 27.67 10.40
C SER A 67 16.96 29.01 10.19
N ASP A 68 17.96 29.36 10.98
CA ASP A 68 18.66 30.64 10.91
C ASP A 68 19.54 30.74 9.67
N ILE A 69 20.07 29.60 9.21
CA ILE A 69 20.82 29.51 7.95
C ILE A 69 19.88 29.77 6.78
N TYR A 70 18.72 29.10 6.74
CA TYR A 70 17.73 29.33 5.69
C TYR A 70 17.15 30.75 5.74
N LEU A 71 16.92 31.31 6.92
CA LEU A 71 16.45 32.68 7.09
C LEU A 71 17.46 33.71 6.57
N ASN A 72 18.75 33.56 6.85
CA ASN A 72 19.78 34.44 6.29
C ASN A 72 19.92 34.31 4.76
N LEU A 73 19.62 33.14 4.20
CA LEU A 73 19.68 32.91 2.76
C LEU A 73 18.49 33.54 2.02
N VAL A 74 17.31 33.52 2.65
CA VAL A 74 16.06 34.02 2.07
C VAL A 74 15.86 35.53 2.35
N LEU A 75 16.39 36.03 3.47
CA LEU A 75 16.30 37.43 3.89
C LEU A 75 17.71 38.01 4.03
N PRO A 76 18.26 38.67 3.00
CA PRO A 76 19.58 39.31 3.09
C PRO A 76 19.53 40.42 4.16
N LYS A 77 20.32 40.25 5.22
CA LYS A 77 20.37 41.14 6.38
C LYS A 77 20.98 42.50 6.02
N THR A 78 20.16 43.52 5.84
CA THR A 78 20.60 44.93 5.79
C THR A 78 21.02 45.40 7.19
N PRO A 79 22.19 46.03 7.38
CA PRO A 79 22.55 46.62 8.66
C PRO A 79 21.74 47.91 8.88
N GLN A 80 20.68 47.83 9.68
CA GLN A 80 19.97 49.00 10.20
C GLN A 80 20.37 49.25 11.67
N PRO A 81 20.52 50.52 12.10
CA PRO A 81 20.96 50.86 13.45
C PRO A 81 19.81 50.77 14.47
N SER A 82 20.17 50.29 15.66
CA SER A 82 19.40 50.24 16.92
C SER A 82 18.16 49.32 16.98
N PRO A 83 17.99 48.56 18.08
CA PRO A 83 16.82 47.70 18.26
C PRO A 83 15.56 48.56 18.39
N PRO A 84 14.46 48.25 17.68
CA PRO A 84 13.17 48.78 18.07
C PRO A 84 12.85 48.29 19.49
N PRO A 85 12.13 49.08 20.31
CA PRO A 85 11.68 48.65 21.63
C PRO A 85 10.92 47.32 21.54
N PRO A 86 10.89 46.51 22.61
CA PRO A 86 10.15 45.26 22.62
C PRO A 86 8.77 45.54 22.06
N SER A 87 8.44 44.86 20.96
CA SER A 87 7.08 44.87 20.45
C SER A 87 6.22 44.26 21.53
N GLU A 88 5.65 45.12 22.37
CA GLU A 88 4.40 44.87 23.06
C GLU A 88 3.51 44.13 22.08
N SER A 89 3.11 42.94 22.49
CA SER A 89 1.97 42.21 21.98
C SER A 89 0.89 43.22 21.60
N GLN A 90 0.74 43.43 20.29
CA GLN A 90 -0.39 44.15 19.75
C GLN A 90 -1.65 43.55 20.38
N PRO A 91 -2.66 44.38 20.71
CA PRO A 91 -3.84 43.90 21.43
C PRO A 91 -4.41 42.69 20.70
N ASP A 92 -4.73 41.66 21.47
CA ASP A 92 -5.37 40.41 21.02
C ASP A 92 -6.63 40.74 20.22
N ALA A 93 -6.46 41.01 18.93
CA ALA A 93 -7.57 41.26 18.05
C ALA A 93 -8.32 39.92 17.89
N PRO A 94 -9.66 39.91 18.06
CA PRO A 94 -10.42 38.68 17.92
C PRO A 94 -10.15 38.07 16.54
N PRO A 95 -9.72 36.80 16.46
CA PRO A 95 -9.49 36.14 15.18
C PRO A 95 -10.84 35.97 14.46
N CYS A 96 -10.84 36.08 13.14
CA CYS A 96 -12.04 35.82 12.36
C CYS A 96 -12.47 34.34 12.53
N PRO A 97 -13.75 34.03 12.81
CA PRO A 97 -14.20 32.64 12.98
C PRO A 97 -14.16 31.80 11.70
N ILE A 98 -14.03 32.44 10.53
CA ILE A 98 -14.02 31.77 9.22
C ILE A 98 -12.59 31.44 8.80
N CYS A 99 -11.69 32.44 8.83
CA CYS A 99 -10.33 32.28 8.32
C CYS A 99 -9.25 32.21 9.41
N ASN A 100 -9.59 32.44 10.68
CA ASN A 100 -8.67 32.48 11.83
C ASN A 100 -7.51 33.49 11.69
N LEU A 101 -7.64 34.49 10.81
CA LEU A 101 -6.68 35.59 10.74
C LEU A 101 -7.04 36.70 11.74
N PRO A 102 -6.05 37.39 12.31
CA PRO A 102 -6.28 38.55 13.17
C PRO A 102 -6.92 39.68 12.37
N LEU A 103 -8.04 40.22 12.86
CA LEU A 103 -8.70 41.37 12.25
C LEU A 103 -7.92 42.64 12.58
N GLN A 104 -7.30 43.26 11.57
CA GLN A 104 -6.67 44.57 11.74
C GLN A 104 -7.76 45.60 12.09
N ALA A 105 -7.64 46.23 13.26
CA ALA A 105 -8.64 47.15 13.77
C ALA A 105 -8.82 48.37 12.84
N PRO A 106 -10.03 48.68 12.36
CA PRO A 106 -10.31 49.98 11.76
C PRO A 106 -10.40 51.03 12.88
N SER A 107 -9.83 52.20 12.62
CA SER A 107 -9.72 53.37 13.51
C SER A 107 -11.04 54.10 13.80
N SER A 108 -12.18 53.41 13.92
CA SER A 108 -13.48 54.07 14.16
C SER A 108 -14.48 53.23 14.98
N PRO A 109 -15.04 53.77 16.10
CA PRO A 109 -15.81 53.01 17.08
C PRO A 109 -17.33 53.08 16.82
N THR A 110 -17.83 52.55 15.70
CA THR A 110 -19.28 52.63 15.41
C THR A 110 -19.93 51.34 14.91
N HIS A 111 -19.26 50.18 14.88
CA HIS A 111 -19.88 48.95 14.38
C HIS A 111 -19.93 47.81 15.41
N PRO A 112 -21.06 47.07 15.50
CA PRO A 112 -21.26 45.98 16.44
C PRO A 112 -20.25 44.83 16.21
N PRO A 113 -19.96 44.01 17.24
CA PRO A 113 -18.84 43.05 17.28
C PRO A 113 -18.97 41.83 16.34
N SER A 114 -19.85 41.88 15.34
CA SER A 114 -20.17 40.73 14.48
C SER A 114 -19.81 40.94 13.01
N GLN A 115 -19.23 42.09 12.64
CA GLN A 115 -18.87 42.39 11.26
C GLN A 115 -17.36 42.55 11.13
N CYS A 116 -16.74 41.61 10.42
CA CYS A 116 -15.34 41.77 10.03
C CYS A 116 -15.21 42.98 9.10
N PRO A 117 -14.14 43.78 9.20
CA PRO A 117 -13.92 44.90 8.29
C PRO A 117 -14.01 44.39 6.84
N THR A 118 -14.80 45.08 6.02
CA THR A 118 -15.01 44.79 4.59
C THR A 118 -13.72 44.43 3.82
N PRO A 119 -12.53 45.06 4.03
CA PRO A 119 -11.31 44.63 3.34
C PRO A 119 -10.87 43.21 3.68
N HIS A 120 -11.07 42.75 4.92
CA HIS A 120 -10.75 41.38 5.30
C HIS A 120 -11.71 40.39 4.61
N THR A 121 -13.01 40.71 4.51
CA THR A 121 -13.99 39.80 3.87
C THR A 121 -13.75 39.62 2.37
N GLN A 122 -13.13 40.61 1.73
CA GLN A 122 -12.71 40.55 0.33
C GLN A 122 -11.33 39.90 0.14
N SER A 123 -10.60 39.62 1.22
CA SER A 123 -9.33 38.91 1.12
C SER A 123 -9.55 37.49 0.61
N LEU A 124 -8.69 37.04 -0.30
CA LEU A 124 -8.71 35.69 -0.87
C LEU A 124 -8.69 34.63 0.24
N ALA A 125 -7.95 34.86 1.33
CA ALA A 125 -7.91 33.95 2.47
C ALA A 125 -9.30 33.76 3.12
N HIS A 126 -10.07 34.83 3.24
CA HIS A 126 -11.45 34.78 3.75
C HIS A 126 -12.40 34.13 2.74
N GLN A 127 -12.29 34.52 1.47
CA GLN A 127 -13.15 33.98 0.40
C GLN A 127 -12.99 32.47 0.24
N LEU A 128 -11.76 31.93 0.35
CA LEU A 128 -11.50 30.50 0.25
C LEU A 128 -11.87 29.70 1.51
N SER A 129 -11.98 30.34 2.66
CA SER A 129 -12.34 29.67 3.93
C SER A 129 -13.83 29.71 4.23
N LEU A 130 -14.62 30.40 3.41
CA LEU A 130 -16.08 30.37 3.52
C LEU A 130 -16.60 28.91 3.43
N PRO A 131 -17.62 28.55 4.22
CA PRO A 131 -18.28 27.26 4.09
C PRO A 131 -18.95 27.21 2.72
N HIS A 132 -18.37 26.45 1.80
CA HIS A 132 -18.91 26.30 0.47
C HIS A 132 -20.16 25.43 0.56
N SER A 133 -21.31 25.93 0.09
CA SER A 133 -22.48 25.09 -0.09
C SER A 133 -22.16 24.04 -1.16
N HIS A 134 -22.08 22.77 -0.76
CA HIS A 134 -21.94 21.68 -1.71
C HIS A 134 -23.30 21.36 -2.32
N PRO A 135 -23.38 21.13 -3.64
CA PRO A 135 -24.60 20.61 -4.23
C PRO A 135 -24.93 19.27 -3.57
N PRO A 136 -26.22 18.96 -3.38
CA PRO A 136 -26.61 17.71 -2.77
C PRO A 136 -26.01 16.54 -3.55
N SER A 137 -25.55 15.53 -2.81
CA SER A 137 -25.03 14.31 -3.39
C SER A 137 -26.10 13.64 -4.27
N SER A 138 -25.65 12.98 -5.35
CA SER A 138 -26.50 12.25 -6.30
C SER A 138 -27.09 10.95 -5.69
N LEU A 139 -26.95 10.75 -4.38
CA LEU A 139 -27.46 9.58 -3.70
C LEU A 139 -28.98 9.68 -3.57
N ASP A 140 -29.66 8.61 -3.96
CA ASP A 140 -31.10 8.48 -3.80
C ASP A 140 -31.47 8.34 -2.32
N ARG A 141 -32.13 9.37 -1.78
CA ARG A 141 -32.53 9.44 -0.36
C ARG A 141 -33.65 8.47 0.02
N THR A 142 -34.30 7.85 -0.97
CA THR A 142 -35.37 6.88 -0.72
C THR A 142 -34.85 5.48 -0.41
N ARG A 143 -33.57 5.20 -0.64
CA ARG A 143 -32.99 3.89 -0.34
C ARG A 143 -32.97 3.64 1.17
N MET A 144 -33.46 2.47 1.57
CA MET A 144 -33.52 2.03 2.97
C MET A 144 -32.17 2.11 3.69
N GLY A 145 -31.06 1.77 3.02
CA GLY A 145 -29.73 1.89 3.62
C GLY A 145 -29.35 3.33 3.98
N LEU A 146 -29.70 4.31 3.16
CA LEU A 146 -29.43 5.72 3.45
C LEU A 146 -30.38 6.27 4.51
N SER A 147 -31.66 5.87 4.47
CA SER A 147 -32.63 6.22 5.52
C SER A 147 -32.18 5.71 6.89
N TYR A 148 -31.65 4.48 6.96
CA TYR A 148 -31.10 3.93 8.19
C TYR A 148 -29.88 4.73 8.66
N LEU A 149 -28.90 5.01 7.80
CA LEU A 149 -27.73 5.81 8.16
C LEU A 149 -28.11 7.23 8.63
N SER A 150 -29.05 7.87 7.94
CA SER A 150 -29.58 9.18 8.33
C SER A 150 -30.30 9.15 9.68
N SER A 151 -31.04 8.09 10.00
CA SER A 151 -31.66 7.94 11.33
C SER A 151 -30.63 7.85 12.46
N HIS A 152 -29.41 7.38 12.16
CA HIS A 152 -28.27 7.33 13.08
C HIS A 152 -27.39 8.60 13.00
N GLY A 153 -27.89 9.67 12.38
CA GLY A 153 -27.23 10.98 12.33
C GLY A 153 -26.16 11.12 11.25
N TRP A 154 -26.04 10.17 10.31
CA TRP A 154 -25.11 10.30 9.20
C TRP A 154 -25.74 11.09 8.05
N ASP A 155 -25.12 12.21 7.68
CA ASP A 155 -25.56 13.07 6.57
C ASP A 155 -24.73 12.80 5.29
N PRO A 156 -25.37 12.41 4.17
CA PRO A 156 -24.67 12.20 2.91
C PRO A 156 -24.01 13.46 2.34
N ASP A 157 -24.52 14.65 2.64
CA ASP A 157 -24.04 15.91 2.07
C ASP A 157 -22.94 16.57 2.91
N ALA A 158 -22.76 16.12 4.15
CA ALA A 158 -21.68 16.60 5.03
C ALA A 158 -20.27 16.20 4.52
N ARG A 159 -20.16 15.25 3.58
CA ARG A 159 -18.90 14.70 3.01
C ARG A 159 -17.95 14.14 4.07
N ARG A 160 -18.49 13.72 5.21
CA ARG A 160 -17.72 13.17 6.32
C ARG A 160 -17.80 11.65 6.38
N GLY A 161 -16.78 11.05 6.97
CA GLY A 161 -16.72 9.61 7.16
C GLY A 161 -17.67 9.12 8.24
N LEU A 162 -17.79 7.80 8.35
CA LEU A 162 -18.45 7.18 9.51
C LEU A 162 -17.51 7.18 10.74
N GLY A 163 -18.06 7.16 11.94
CA GLY A 163 -17.31 7.06 13.20
C GLY A 163 -17.60 8.21 14.17
N ALA A 164 -17.16 8.08 15.42
CA ALA A 164 -17.46 9.05 16.49
C ALA A 164 -16.94 10.47 16.20
N ALA A 165 -15.79 10.59 15.53
CA ALA A 165 -15.24 11.85 15.04
C ALA A 165 -15.31 11.95 13.51
N GLU A 166 -16.19 11.16 12.89
CA GLU A 166 -16.44 11.16 11.43
C GLU A 166 -15.18 10.87 10.58
N GLN A 167 -14.24 10.13 11.16
CA GLN A 167 -12.90 9.87 10.61
C GLN A 167 -12.84 8.72 9.59
N GLY A 168 -13.94 8.02 9.35
CA GLY A 168 -14.01 6.86 8.47
C GLY A 168 -13.80 7.22 6.99
N ILE A 169 -13.63 6.18 6.17
CA ILE A 169 -13.55 6.38 4.72
C ILE A 169 -14.89 6.88 4.16
N ALA A 170 -14.88 8.03 3.49
CA ALA A 170 -16.08 8.61 2.87
C ALA A 170 -16.41 7.95 1.51
N PHE A 171 -15.40 7.45 0.81
CA PHE A 171 -15.54 6.85 -0.52
C PHE A 171 -15.10 5.39 -0.53
N PRO A 172 -15.76 4.53 -1.32
CA PRO A 172 -15.34 3.15 -1.50
C PRO A 172 -13.90 3.04 -2.01
N VAL A 173 -13.14 2.12 -1.43
CA VAL A 173 -11.77 1.80 -1.90
C VAL A 173 -11.86 1.01 -3.19
N LYS A 174 -11.14 1.46 -4.23
CA LYS A 174 -11.06 0.74 -5.51
C LYS A 174 -10.01 -0.37 -5.40
N ALA A 175 -10.45 -1.62 -5.35
CA ALA A 175 -9.56 -2.76 -5.43
C ALA A 175 -8.91 -2.88 -6.82
N ARG A 176 -7.67 -3.36 -6.86
CA ARG A 176 -6.98 -3.71 -8.11
C ARG A 176 -7.11 -5.21 -8.34
N LEU A 177 -7.73 -5.59 -9.46
CA LEU A 177 -7.81 -6.98 -9.88
C LEU A 177 -6.40 -7.48 -10.24
N LYS A 178 -6.10 -8.71 -9.83
CA LYS A 178 -4.88 -9.41 -10.23
C LYS A 178 -5.25 -10.52 -11.20
N ASP A 179 -5.19 -10.19 -12.48
CA ASP A 179 -5.51 -11.13 -13.56
C ASP A 179 -4.31 -12.01 -13.96
N ASP A 180 -3.13 -11.76 -13.38
CA ASP A 180 -1.90 -12.50 -13.69
C ASP A 180 -1.63 -13.64 -12.67
N ASN A 181 -1.26 -14.82 -13.18
CA ASN A 181 -0.84 -15.99 -12.37
C ASN A 181 0.55 -15.83 -11.72
N ARG A 182 1.16 -14.64 -11.76
CA ARG A 182 2.49 -14.38 -11.18
C ARG A 182 2.37 -14.15 -9.67
N GLY A 183 3.38 -14.57 -8.91
CA GLY A 183 3.45 -14.33 -7.46
C GLY A 183 3.24 -12.85 -7.09
N VAL A 184 2.66 -12.61 -5.91
CA VAL A 184 2.56 -11.25 -5.34
C VAL A 184 3.98 -10.71 -5.10
N GLY A 185 4.26 -9.47 -5.50
CA GLY A 185 5.59 -8.87 -5.35
C GLY A 185 6.58 -9.12 -6.50
N MET A 186 6.26 -9.98 -7.46
CA MET A 186 7.04 -10.07 -8.70
C MET A 186 6.95 -8.73 -9.46
N PRO A 187 8.07 -8.12 -9.87
CA PRO A 187 8.01 -6.91 -10.67
C PRO A 187 7.30 -7.24 -11.98
N VAL A 188 6.06 -6.77 -12.11
CA VAL A 188 5.42 -6.68 -13.41
C VAL A 188 6.25 -5.63 -14.13
N SER A 189 6.94 -6.02 -15.21
CA SER A 189 7.57 -5.06 -16.10
C SER A 189 6.47 -4.09 -16.51
N VAL A 190 6.47 -2.90 -15.91
CA VAL A 190 5.48 -1.87 -16.15
C VAL A 190 5.77 -1.36 -17.54
N SER A 191 5.24 -2.06 -18.53
CA SER A 191 5.09 -1.55 -19.88
C SER A 191 4.31 -0.25 -19.73
N LYS A 192 5.02 0.84 -20.00
CA LYS A 192 4.60 2.24 -19.86
C LYS A 192 3.12 2.40 -20.24
N LYS A 193 2.36 2.99 -19.31
CA LYS A 193 0.94 3.36 -19.41
C LYS A 193 0.54 3.74 -20.84
N GLY A 194 -0.49 3.10 -21.40
CA GLY A 194 -1.07 3.59 -22.65
C GLY A 194 -2.08 2.71 -23.39
N ASP A 195 -2.23 1.42 -23.11
CA ASP A 195 -3.17 0.58 -23.87
C ASP A 195 -3.97 -0.36 -22.97
N GLU A 196 -5.01 0.18 -22.36
CA GLU A 196 -6.16 -0.57 -21.84
C GLU A 196 -7.16 -0.82 -22.98
N LYS A 197 -6.68 -1.37 -24.10
CA LYS A 197 -7.49 -1.94 -25.17
C LYS A 197 -6.81 -3.19 -25.71
N GLY A 198 -7.19 -4.32 -25.12
CA GLY A 198 -6.91 -5.65 -25.64
C GLY A 198 -5.42 -6.01 -25.55
N ARG A 199 -5.09 -6.91 -24.61
CA ARG A 199 -4.08 -7.93 -24.91
C ARG A 199 -4.62 -8.70 -26.12
N GLY A 200 -4.38 -8.17 -27.31
CA GLY A 200 -4.62 -8.86 -28.55
C GLY A 200 -3.87 -10.16 -28.42
N ARG A 201 -4.61 -11.28 -28.39
CA ARG A 201 -4.01 -12.57 -28.72
C ARG A 201 -3.19 -12.29 -29.97
N GLU A 202 -1.87 -12.43 -29.87
CA GLU A 202 -1.00 -12.37 -31.03
C GLU A 202 -1.68 -13.24 -32.08
N LYS A 203 -2.15 -12.62 -33.17
CA LYS A 203 -2.97 -13.32 -34.15
C LYS A 203 -2.13 -14.50 -34.60
N GLU A 204 -2.54 -15.71 -34.21
CA GLU A 204 -1.88 -16.93 -34.64
C GLU A 204 -1.74 -16.80 -36.15
N LYS A 205 -0.50 -16.73 -36.61
CA LYS A 205 -0.22 -16.57 -38.04
C LYS A 205 -0.74 -17.85 -38.66
N LEU A 206 -1.94 -17.79 -39.25
CA LEU A 206 -2.55 -18.90 -39.96
C LEU A 206 -1.58 -19.28 -41.07
N LEU A 207 -0.80 -20.33 -40.83
CA LEU A 207 0.09 -20.89 -41.81
C LEU A 207 -0.80 -21.50 -42.90
N ASP A 208 -0.45 -21.20 -44.15
CA ASP A 208 -1.11 -21.80 -45.31
C ASP A 208 -1.10 -23.34 -45.20
N ALA A 209 -2.16 -23.99 -45.69
CA ALA A 209 -2.42 -25.43 -45.46
C ALA A 209 -1.26 -26.33 -45.91
N GLY A 210 -0.53 -25.92 -46.97
CA GLY A 210 0.67 -26.61 -47.42
C GLY A 210 1.84 -26.54 -46.43
N LYS A 211 2.03 -25.39 -45.77
CA LYS A 211 3.09 -25.21 -44.75
C LYS A 211 2.79 -26.01 -43.49
N VAL A 212 1.52 -26.10 -43.08
CA VAL A 212 1.10 -26.92 -41.92
C VAL A 212 1.44 -28.39 -42.18
N ARG A 213 1.09 -28.93 -43.36
CA ARG A 213 1.42 -30.33 -43.72
C ARG A 213 2.93 -30.60 -43.71
N LYS A 214 3.75 -29.64 -44.15
CA LYS A 214 5.21 -29.78 -44.13
C LYS A 214 5.77 -29.81 -42.71
N LEU A 215 5.31 -28.90 -41.84
CA LEU A 215 5.75 -28.85 -40.45
C LEU A 215 5.36 -30.12 -39.69
N VAL A 216 4.14 -30.62 -39.86
CA VAL A 216 3.70 -31.88 -39.22
C VAL A 216 4.54 -33.07 -39.68
N LYS A 217 4.94 -33.12 -40.96
CA LYS A 217 5.80 -34.19 -41.48
C LYS A 217 7.22 -34.11 -40.91
N GLU A 218 7.79 -32.91 -40.80
CA GLU A 218 9.12 -32.72 -40.20
C GLU A 218 9.11 -32.98 -38.70
N GLU A 219 8.06 -32.56 -38.00
CA GLU A 219 7.85 -32.86 -36.58
C GLU A 219 7.66 -34.36 -36.35
N GLY A 220 6.89 -35.03 -37.19
CA GLY A 220 6.72 -36.48 -37.18
C GLY A 220 8.06 -37.22 -37.36
N ARG A 221 8.88 -36.81 -38.34
CA ARG A 221 10.22 -37.37 -38.56
C ARG A 221 11.15 -37.11 -37.38
N ARG A 222 11.07 -35.91 -36.78
CA ARG A 222 11.88 -35.56 -35.60
C ARG A 222 11.44 -36.39 -34.40
N ARG A 223 10.14 -36.58 -34.21
CA ARG A 223 9.56 -37.42 -33.16
C ARG A 223 9.97 -38.88 -33.32
N GLU A 224 9.89 -39.42 -34.53
CA GLU A 224 10.31 -40.80 -34.83
C GLU A 224 11.80 -41.00 -34.55
N ARG A 225 12.65 -40.04 -34.95
CA ARG A 225 14.09 -40.09 -34.61
C ARG A 225 14.32 -40.11 -33.10
N VAL A 226 13.66 -39.22 -32.35
CA VAL A 226 13.78 -39.19 -30.88
C VAL A 226 13.25 -40.49 -30.28
N TRP A 227 12.20 -41.08 -30.86
CA TRP A 227 11.64 -42.33 -30.39
C TRP A 227 12.59 -43.51 -30.65
N GLU A 228 13.24 -43.56 -31.81
CA GLU A 228 14.29 -44.55 -32.12
C GLU A 228 15.52 -44.38 -31.21
N GLU A 229 15.92 -43.15 -30.88
CA GLU A 229 17.03 -42.92 -29.94
C GLU A 229 16.67 -43.32 -28.50
N LEU A 230 15.43 -43.07 -28.07
CA LEU A 230 15.00 -43.27 -26.68
C LEU A 230 14.51 -44.69 -26.39
N PHE A 231 13.89 -45.34 -27.38
CA PHE A 231 13.28 -46.66 -27.25
C PHE A 231 13.86 -47.69 -28.23
N GLY A 232 14.78 -47.30 -29.11
CA GLY A 232 15.54 -48.24 -29.92
C GLY A 232 16.61 -48.93 -29.08
N ASP A 233 16.29 -50.13 -28.60
CA ASP A 233 17.26 -50.96 -27.90
C ASP A 233 18.33 -51.47 -28.87
N GLY A 234 19.46 -50.77 -28.95
CA GLY A 234 20.61 -51.17 -29.80
C GLY A 234 21.17 -52.56 -29.48
N ARG A 235 20.85 -53.14 -28.31
CA ARG A 235 21.13 -54.56 -27.99
C ARG A 235 20.15 -55.51 -28.67
N VAL A 236 18.87 -55.19 -28.69
CA VAL A 236 17.80 -56.02 -29.29
C VAL A 236 17.98 -56.08 -30.81
N GLU A 237 18.29 -54.95 -31.46
CA GLU A 237 18.56 -54.91 -32.91
C GLU A 237 19.78 -55.77 -33.32
N LYS A 238 20.81 -55.88 -32.45
CA LYS A 238 21.99 -56.71 -32.69
C LYS A 238 21.69 -58.21 -32.66
N TYR A 239 20.69 -58.64 -31.88
CA TYR A 239 20.33 -60.04 -31.72
C TYR A 239 19.12 -60.47 -32.57
N LEU A 240 18.19 -59.57 -32.91
CA LEU A 240 16.99 -59.88 -33.71
C LEU A 240 17.09 -59.45 -35.18
N GLY A 241 18.10 -58.64 -35.56
CA GLY A 241 18.28 -58.16 -36.92
C GLY A 241 17.20 -57.16 -37.35
N LYS A 242 17.59 -56.16 -38.17
CA LYS A 242 16.70 -55.11 -38.69
C LYS A 242 15.75 -55.71 -39.76
N GLY A 243 14.77 -56.51 -39.33
CA GLY A 243 13.84 -57.17 -40.26
C GLY A 243 12.83 -58.16 -39.66
N ALA A 244 12.94 -58.59 -38.40
CA ALA A 244 12.11 -59.67 -37.86
C ALA A 244 10.79 -59.24 -37.17
N GLY A 245 10.27 -58.05 -37.46
CA GLY A 245 9.08 -57.48 -36.78
C GLY A 245 7.90 -57.09 -37.68
N GLY A 246 7.86 -57.54 -38.94
CA GLY A 246 6.78 -57.25 -39.87
C GLY A 246 6.03 -58.51 -40.29
N GLY A 247 5.02 -58.93 -39.53
CA GLY A 247 4.18 -60.08 -39.84
C GLY A 247 3.05 -60.26 -38.84
N GLY A 248 1.96 -59.52 -39.05
CA GLY A 248 0.72 -59.65 -38.28
C GLY A 248 -0.46 -59.17 -39.12
N SER A 249 -0.89 -60.02 -40.05
CA SER A 249 -2.29 -60.09 -40.49
C SER A 249 -3.08 -60.94 -39.51
#